data_AF-A0A250F8Y4-F1
#
_entry.id   AF-A0A250F8Y4-F1
#
_cell.length_a   1.000
_cell.length_b   1.000
_cell.length_c   1.000
_cell.angle_alpha   90.00
_cell.angle_beta   90.00
_cell.angle_gamma   90.00
#
_symmetry.space_group_name_H-M   'P 1'
#
loop_
_entity.id
_entity.type
_entity.pdbx_description
1 polymer ?
#
loop_
_entity_poly.entity_id
_entity_poly.type
_entity_poly.pdbx_seq_one_letter_code
_entity_poly.pdbx_strand_id
1 'polypeptide(L)'
;MEIQDLLGRPIHSPEIKDFFAQYHLPQKPNPEYDAYGNLFWVRVNNEENTIRCLFTGYVRYAPAYGEPIGNYNKEKDQLILHEITIYPLATPNGKIPEIALPFGLNIGDDKKTIEQKIGKKLTGKRIANDGGSFYEPFFDEFRLLLALDSKEQLRWLTLFKLDLYEKERIRLKALLKSQNKNIDPNRISEIQAFLSEIPITQWRQRMAEGDDMFSEESITAVETALTEYVQTLCEAIQKKNATTVYNSMGKLVKTLNKINDKYGLIETMEREELCDWLNTLIRKTGLELADNVDITDEYREW
;
A
#
# COMPACT_ATOMS: atom_id res chain seq x y z
N MET A 1 -7.72 -11.38 23.83
CA MET A 1 -7.88 -10.70 22.54
C MET A 1 -6.65 -9.85 22.35
N GLU A 2 -6.02 -9.96 21.18
CA GLU A 2 -4.80 -9.21 20.88
C GLU A 2 -5.17 -7.86 20.25
N ILE A 3 -4.25 -6.88 20.28
CA ILE A 3 -4.54 -5.52 19.85
C ILE A 3 -4.93 -5.43 18.35
N GLN A 4 -4.39 -6.31 17.51
CA GLN A 4 -4.77 -6.38 16.09
C GLN A 4 -6.21 -6.86 15.87
N ASP A 5 -6.79 -7.61 16.81
CA ASP A 5 -8.17 -8.13 16.69
C ASP A 5 -9.22 -7.02 16.86
N LEU A 6 -8.79 -5.82 17.26
CA LEU A 6 -9.62 -4.62 17.34
C LEU A 6 -9.86 -4.00 15.95
N LEU A 7 -8.97 -4.22 14.99
CA LEU A 7 -9.09 -3.66 13.65
C LEU A 7 -10.37 -4.17 12.96
N GLY A 8 -11.13 -3.24 12.41
CA GLY A 8 -12.41 -3.48 11.74
C GLY A 8 -13.61 -3.56 12.67
N ARG A 9 -13.45 -3.31 13.97
CA ARG A 9 -14.58 -3.27 14.91
C ARG A 9 -15.20 -1.87 15.01
N PRO A 10 -16.52 -1.78 15.21
CA PRO A 10 -17.19 -0.52 15.50
C PRO A 10 -16.78 0.06 16.85
N ILE A 11 -16.76 1.39 16.96
CA ILE A 11 -16.35 2.11 18.19
C ILE A 11 -17.16 1.74 19.44
N HIS A 12 -18.40 1.27 19.27
CA HIS A 12 -19.31 0.92 20.35
C HIS A 12 -19.25 -0.55 20.76
N SER A 13 -18.42 -1.36 20.08
CA SER A 13 -18.17 -2.74 20.46
C SER A 13 -17.58 -2.82 21.88
N PRO A 14 -17.93 -3.85 22.67
CA PRO A 14 -17.37 -4.05 24.00
C PRO A 14 -15.83 -4.03 24.00
N GLU A 15 -15.24 -4.69 23.01
CA GLU A 15 -13.80 -4.80 22.80
C GLU A 15 -13.10 -3.43 22.68
N ILE A 16 -13.68 -2.51 21.90
CA ILE A 16 -13.13 -1.16 21.73
C ILE A 16 -13.32 -0.33 23.01
N LYS A 17 -14.46 -0.46 23.68
CA LYS A 17 -14.73 0.25 24.94
C LYS A 17 -13.77 -0.17 26.05
N ASP A 18 -13.54 -1.47 26.18
CA ASP A 18 -12.60 -2.04 27.15
C ASP A 18 -11.17 -1.55 26.85
N PHE A 19 -10.75 -1.57 25.57
CA PHE A 19 -9.47 -1.02 25.15
C PHE A 19 -9.34 0.48 25.46
N PHE A 20 -10.36 1.27 25.17
CA PHE A 20 -10.37 2.70 25.48
C PHE A 20 -10.32 2.95 26.99
N ALA A 21 -10.99 2.15 27.80
CA ALA A 21 -10.99 2.29 29.25
C ALA A 21 -9.61 1.93 29.84
N GLN A 22 -9.03 0.82 29.36
CA GLN A 22 -7.72 0.34 29.79
C GLN A 22 -6.60 1.35 29.54
N TYR A 23 -6.67 2.06 28.40
CA TYR A 23 -5.60 2.96 27.95
C TYR A 23 -6.01 4.45 27.95
N HIS A 24 -7.05 4.79 28.70
CA HIS A 24 -7.50 6.18 28.92
C HIS A 24 -7.77 6.97 27.63
N LEU A 25 -8.34 6.31 26.60
CA LEU A 25 -8.81 6.98 25.40
C LEU A 25 -10.23 7.57 25.61
N PRO A 26 -10.57 8.69 24.94
CA PRO A 26 -11.90 9.27 24.96
C PRO A 26 -12.99 8.27 24.54
N GLN A 27 -13.92 7.98 25.45
CA GLN A 27 -15.05 7.06 25.22
C GLN A 27 -16.08 7.58 24.21
N LYS A 28 -16.10 8.88 23.96
CA LYS A 28 -17.02 9.56 23.04
C LYS A 28 -16.22 10.61 22.24
N PRO A 29 -15.45 10.20 21.23
CA PRO A 29 -14.72 11.16 20.43
C PRO A 29 -15.69 12.04 19.63
N ASN A 30 -15.26 13.27 19.36
CA ASN A 30 -16.03 14.19 18.54
C ASN A 30 -16.08 13.64 17.10
N PRO A 31 -17.27 13.51 16.50
CA PRO A 31 -17.36 13.07 15.12
C PRO A 31 -16.84 14.15 14.17
N GLU A 32 -16.16 13.71 13.12
CA GLU A 32 -15.80 14.53 11.97
C GLU A 32 -16.66 14.10 10.78
N TYR A 33 -17.09 15.05 9.96
CA TYR A 33 -17.96 14.79 8.81
C TYR A 33 -17.37 15.34 7.53
N ASP A 34 -17.62 14.67 6.41
CA ASP A 34 -17.32 15.16 5.08
C ASP A 34 -18.36 16.18 4.58
N ALA A 35 -18.15 16.72 3.38
CA ALA A 35 -19.06 17.67 2.74
C ALA A 35 -20.48 17.10 2.45
N TYR A 36 -20.65 15.78 2.52
CA TYR A 36 -21.92 15.09 2.32
C TYR A 36 -22.59 14.68 3.63
N GLY A 37 -21.99 15.00 4.77
CA GLY A 37 -22.50 14.67 6.10
C GLY A 37 -22.21 13.23 6.55
N ASN A 38 -21.34 12.48 5.87
CA ASN A 38 -20.90 11.16 6.32
C ASN A 38 -19.72 11.30 7.29
N LEU A 39 -19.61 10.37 8.24
CA LEU A 39 -18.48 10.30 9.16
C LEU A 39 -17.18 10.13 8.38
N PHE A 40 -16.24 11.03 8.68
CA PHE A 40 -14.90 11.05 8.12
C PHE A 40 -13.89 10.40 9.07
N TRP A 41 -12.61 10.69 8.85
CA TRP A 41 -11.52 10.22 9.69
C TRP A 41 -11.57 10.87 11.06
N VAL A 42 -11.80 10.06 12.10
CA VAL A 42 -11.79 10.50 13.49
C VAL A 42 -10.56 9.94 14.19
N ARG A 43 -9.70 10.85 14.66
CA ARG A 43 -8.50 10.49 15.44
C ARG A 43 -8.83 10.46 16.92
N VAL A 44 -8.43 9.39 17.59
CA VAL A 44 -8.62 9.21 19.03
C VAL A 44 -7.29 8.89 19.67
N ASN A 45 -6.80 9.78 20.53
CA ASN A 45 -5.54 9.62 21.24
C ASN A 45 -5.80 9.49 22.74
N ASN A 46 -4.93 8.77 23.46
CA ASN A 46 -4.85 8.92 24.91
C ASN A 46 -4.13 10.23 25.29
N GLU A 47 -4.24 10.62 26.57
CA GLU A 47 -3.64 11.86 27.09
C GLU A 47 -2.13 11.93 26.86
N GLU A 48 -1.43 10.80 26.99
CA GLU A 48 0.01 10.70 26.82
C GLU A 48 0.46 10.66 25.35
N ASN A 49 -0.48 10.62 24.39
CA ASN A 49 -0.22 10.46 22.96
C ASN A 49 0.66 9.24 22.61
N THR A 50 0.62 8.20 23.44
CA THR A 50 1.32 6.93 23.18
C THR A 50 0.49 5.98 22.33
N ILE A 51 -0.83 6.13 22.33
CA ILE A 51 -1.76 5.34 21.54
C ILE A 51 -2.60 6.29 20.72
N ARG A 52 -2.58 6.09 19.40
CA ARG A 52 -3.44 6.80 18.45
C ARG A 52 -4.24 5.79 17.65
N CYS A 53 -5.56 5.91 17.70
CA CYS A 53 -6.48 5.16 16.88
C CYS A 53 -7.03 6.04 15.75
N LEU A 54 -7.21 5.48 14.56
CA LEU A 54 -7.93 6.13 13.46
C LEU A 54 -9.17 5.32 13.09
N PHE A 55 -10.30 6.01 13.12
CA PHE A 55 -11.59 5.49 12.71
C PHE A 55 -12.03 6.15 11.42
N THR A 56 -12.83 5.45 10.64
CA THR A 56 -13.55 6.02 9.49
C THR A 56 -15.02 5.62 9.56
N GLY A 57 -15.91 6.42 8.97
CA GLY A 57 -17.33 6.08 8.86
C GLY A 57 -17.56 4.80 8.06
N TYR A 58 -18.63 4.07 8.38
CA TYR A 58 -19.06 2.84 7.72
C TYR A 58 -19.23 3.04 6.21
N VAL A 59 -19.79 4.18 5.78
CA VAL A 59 -20.00 4.51 4.35
C VAL A 59 -18.68 4.49 3.57
N ARG A 60 -17.58 4.88 4.22
CA ARG A 60 -16.22 4.86 3.65
C ARG A 60 -15.48 3.56 3.94
N TYR A 61 -15.73 2.96 5.09
CA TYR A 61 -15.10 1.73 5.53
C TYR A 61 -15.48 0.56 4.62
N ALA A 62 -16.79 0.34 4.40
CA ALA A 62 -17.27 -0.87 3.75
C ALA A 62 -16.75 -1.06 2.32
N PRO A 63 -16.72 -0.03 1.46
CA PRO A 63 -16.14 -0.15 0.13
C PRO A 63 -14.62 -0.38 0.13
N ALA A 64 -13.90 0.13 1.14
CA ALA A 64 -12.45 0.05 1.21
C ALA A 64 -11.96 -1.25 1.86
N TYR A 65 -12.58 -1.68 2.96
CA TYR A 65 -12.10 -2.75 3.83
C TYR A 65 -13.02 -3.97 3.89
N GLY A 66 -14.23 -3.86 3.34
CA GLY A 66 -15.31 -4.85 3.50
C GLY A 66 -16.15 -4.60 4.76
N GLU A 67 -17.00 -5.57 5.11
CA GLU A 67 -17.92 -5.42 6.23
C GLU A 67 -17.20 -5.39 7.60
N PRO A 68 -17.64 -4.53 8.55
CA PRO A 68 -17.09 -4.51 9.90
C PRO A 68 -17.24 -5.84 10.65
N ILE A 69 -16.33 -6.07 11.60
CA ILE A 69 -16.33 -7.26 12.45
C ILE A 69 -17.24 -7.02 13.66
N GLY A 70 -18.13 -7.98 13.92
CA GLY A 70 -19.02 -7.99 15.07
C GLY A 70 -20.39 -7.37 14.79
N ASN A 71 -21.04 -6.85 15.84
CA ASN A 71 -22.37 -6.27 15.76
C ASN A 71 -22.31 -4.78 15.43
N TYR A 72 -22.94 -4.36 14.33
CA TYR A 72 -23.06 -2.98 13.89
C TYR A 72 -24.45 -2.74 13.27
N ASN A 73 -24.82 -1.47 13.15
CA ASN A 73 -26.06 -1.05 12.51
C ASN A 73 -25.77 -0.53 11.11
N LYS A 74 -26.12 -1.32 10.09
CA LYS A 74 -25.95 -0.97 8.66
C LYS A 74 -26.69 0.28 8.22
N GLU A 75 -27.73 0.69 8.95
CA GLU A 75 -28.53 1.88 8.64
C GLU A 75 -27.93 3.16 9.23
N LYS A 76 -26.86 3.05 10.03
CA LYS A 76 -26.18 4.18 10.65
C LYS A 76 -24.75 4.26 10.17
N ASP A 77 -24.32 5.46 9.85
CA ASP A 77 -22.90 5.69 9.67
C ASP A 77 -22.22 5.61 11.04
N GLN A 78 -21.29 4.67 11.17
CA GLN A 78 -20.66 4.29 12.42
C GLN A 78 -19.15 4.30 12.28
N LEU A 79 -18.43 4.81 13.28
CA LEU A 79 -16.98 4.80 13.31
C LEU A 79 -16.46 3.37 13.45
N ILE A 80 -15.64 2.95 12.49
CA ILE A 80 -14.97 1.64 12.45
C ILE A 80 -13.46 1.84 12.54
N LEU A 81 -12.81 1.11 13.45
CA LEU A 81 -11.36 1.21 13.67
C LEU A 81 -10.61 0.61 12.47
N HIS A 82 -9.63 1.31 11.92
CA HIS A 82 -8.79 0.75 10.84
C HIS A 82 -7.29 1.00 11.01
N GLU A 83 -6.88 1.81 11.98
CA GLU A 83 -5.46 2.04 12.30
C GLU A 83 -5.24 2.15 13.81
N ILE A 84 -4.16 1.57 14.31
CA ILE A 84 -3.67 1.76 15.68
C ILE A 84 -2.17 2.03 15.62
N THR A 85 -1.75 3.22 16.04
CA THR A 85 -0.33 3.59 16.17
C THR A 85 0.08 3.62 17.63
N ILE A 86 1.22 3.01 17.95
CA ILE A 86 1.81 2.98 19.28
C ILE A 86 3.17 3.68 19.25
N TYR A 87 3.27 4.82 19.93
CA TYR A 87 4.49 5.60 20.09
C TYR A 87 5.18 5.29 21.43
N PRO A 88 6.51 5.52 21.53
CA PRO A 88 7.16 5.58 22.82
C PRO A 88 6.64 6.81 23.58
N LEU A 89 6.78 6.81 24.91
CA LEU A 89 6.41 7.98 25.70
C LEU A 89 7.16 9.24 25.29
N ALA A 90 6.47 10.37 25.34
CA ALA A 90 7.05 11.68 25.10
C ALA A 90 7.97 12.18 26.24
N THR A 91 8.01 11.52 27.40
CA THR A 91 8.78 11.99 28.56
C THR A 91 9.89 11.01 28.97
N PRO A 92 11.13 11.49 29.23
CA PRO A 92 12.26 10.65 29.68
C PRO A 92 12.03 9.89 30.99
N ASN A 93 11.01 10.28 31.77
CA ASN A 93 10.75 9.77 33.12
C ASN A 93 9.39 9.05 33.26
N GLY A 94 8.57 8.98 32.20
CA GLY A 94 7.31 8.26 32.25
C GLY A 94 7.54 6.76 32.05
N LYS A 95 6.83 5.92 32.81
CA LYS A 95 6.75 4.48 32.52
C LYS A 95 5.79 4.28 31.36
N ILE A 96 6.24 3.67 30.26
CA ILE A 96 5.35 3.32 29.14
C ILE A 96 4.24 2.48 29.76
N PRO A 97 2.95 2.83 29.55
CA PRO A 97 1.87 1.91 29.92
C PRO A 97 2.25 0.53 29.35
N GLU A 98 2.12 -0.53 30.14
CA GLU A 98 2.46 -1.86 29.65
C GLU A 98 1.43 -2.22 28.56
N ILE A 99 1.76 -1.88 27.32
CA ILE A 99 0.95 -2.15 26.15
C ILE A 99 1.42 -3.48 25.60
N ALA A 100 0.52 -4.46 25.59
CA ALA A 100 0.76 -5.73 24.91
C ALA A 100 0.78 -5.49 23.40
N LEU A 101 1.98 -5.29 22.84
CA LEU A 101 2.17 -5.16 21.40
C LEU A 101 1.90 -6.51 20.70
N PRO A 102 1.51 -6.50 19.41
CA PRO A 102 1.24 -7.73 18.67
C PRO A 102 2.47 -8.64 18.67
N PHE A 103 2.24 -9.96 18.71
CA PHE A 103 3.30 -10.99 18.72
C PHE A 103 4.28 -10.91 19.91
N GLY A 104 3.93 -10.19 20.98
CA GLY A 104 4.80 -9.98 22.14
C GLY A 104 6.02 -9.10 21.82
N LEU A 105 5.92 -8.24 20.80
CA LEU A 105 6.95 -7.24 20.50
C LEU A 105 7.17 -6.29 21.68
N ASN A 106 8.36 -5.72 21.77
CA ASN A 106 8.70 -4.66 22.71
C ASN A 106 9.40 -3.52 21.99
N ILE A 107 9.14 -2.29 22.43
CA ILE A 107 9.99 -1.15 22.06
C ILE A 107 11.42 -1.46 22.51
N GLY A 108 12.38 -1.28 21.60
CA GLY A 108 13.78 -1.63 21.77
C GLY A 108 14.18 -3.00 21.22
N ASP A 109 13.23 -3.85 20.82
CA ASP A 109 13.55 -5.13 20.15
C ASP A 109 14.39 -4.85 18.89
N ASP A 110 15.50 -5.57 18.74
CA ASP A 110 16.29 -5.50 17.52
C ASP A 110 15.61 -6.22 16.35
N LYS A 111 16.04 -5.90 15.13
CA LYS A 111 15.53 -6.52 13.89
C LYS A 111 15.40 -8.04 13.96
N LYS A 112 16.40 -8.74 14.50
CA LYS A 112 16.42 -10.22 14.54
C LYS A 112 15.35 -10.76 15.50
N THR A 113 15.21 -10.11 16.64
CA THR A 113 14.19 -10.42 17.66
C THR A 113 12.79 -10.19 17.10
N ILE A 114 12.58 -9.08 16.37
CA ILE A 114 11.32 -8.79 15.69
C ILE A 114 10.99 -9.92 14.70
N GLU A 115 11.93 -10.28 13.80
CA GLU A 115 11.73 -11.33 12.79
C GLU A 115 11.37 -12.68 13.43
N GLN A 116 11.99 -13.01 14.56
CA GLN A 116 11.68 -14.22 15.33
C GLN A 116 10.26 -14.19 15.92
N LYS A 117 9.88 -13.07 16.56
CA LYS A 117 8.57 -12.92 17.20
C LYS A 117 7.42 -12.94 16.18
N ILE A 118 7.58 -12.23 15.07
CA ILE A 118 6.54 -12.16 14.02
C ILE A 118 6.57 -13.36 13.06
N GLY A 119 7.62 -14.19 13.11
CA GLY A 119 7.79 -15.35 12.23
C GLY A 119 8.01 -15.02 10.75
N LYS A 120 8.44 -13.79 10.43
CA LYS A 120 8.65 -13.30 9.05
C LYS A 120 9.94 -12.50 8.97
N LYS A 121 10.66 -12.64 7.84
CA LYS A 121 11.81 -11.78 7.54
C LYS A 121 11.34 -10.37 7.18
N LEU A 122 12.05 -9.37 7.66
CA LEU A 122 11.80 -7.97 7.34
C LEU A 122 12.53 -7.60 6.04
N THR A 123 11.75 -7.51 4.96
CA THR A 123 12.19 -7.11 3.62
C THR A 123 11.65 -5.73 3.24
N GLY A 124 12.20 -5.11 2.20
CA GLY A 124 11.69 -3.82 1.71
C GLY A 124 12.01 -2.64 2.62
N LYS A 125 13.23 -2.61 3.18
CA LYS A 125 13.73 -1.51 4.03
C LYS A 125 13.56 -0.17 3.31
N ARG A 126 12.82 0.76 3.92
CA ARG A 126 12.83 2.19 3.55
C ARG A 126 13.67 2.96 4.56
N ILE A 127 14.44 3.94 4.12
CA ILE A 127 15.29 4.76 5.01
C ILE A 127 14.49 5.97 5.48
N ALA A 128 14.56 6.24 6.78
CA ALA A 128 14.00 7.45 7.37
C ALA A 128 15.02 8.60 7.32
N ASN A 129 14.54 9.85 7.28
CA ASN A 129 15.41 11.03 7.25
C ASN A 129 16.31 11.16 8.49
N ASP A 130 15.92 10.55 9.61
CA ASP A 130 16.68 10.55 10.86
C ASP A 130 17.73 9.41 10.95
N GLY A 131 17.96 8.71 9.83
CA GLY A 131 18.86 7.56 9.76
C GLY A 131 18.25 6.26 10.29
N GLY A 132 16.99 6.28 10.72
CA GLY A 132 16.21 5.08 11.03
C GLY A 132 15.73 4.33 9.78
N SER A 133 14.87 3.35 9.99
CA SER A 133 14.29 2.58 8.89
C SER A 133 12.86 2.13 9.14
N PHE A 134 12.14 1.90 8.04
CA PHE A 134 10.78 1.38 8.06
C PHE A 134 10.70 0.03 7.37
N TYR A 135 9.87 -0.85 7.94
CA TYR A 135 9.52 -2.14 7.37
C TYR A 135 8.02 -2.37 7.45
N GLU A 136 7.43 -2.96 6.42
CA GLU A 136 5.98 -3.20 6.35
C GLU A 136 5.65 -4.68 6.11
N PRO A 137 5.70 -5.55 7.13
CA PRO A 137 5.29 -6.94 6.97
C PRO A 137 3.76 -7.04 6.89
N PHE A 138 3.29 -7.82 5.91
CA PHE A 138 1.87 -8.10 5.66
C PHE A 138 1.43 -9.43 6.28
N PHE A 139 0.22 -9.46 6.83
CA PHE A 139 -0.49 -10.63 7.35
C PHE A 139 -1.85 -10.75 6.66
N ASP A 140 -2.66 -11.74 7.01
CA ASP A 140 -3.90 -12.05 6.27
C ASP A 140 -4.95 -10.92 6.38
N GLU A 141 -5.05 -10.29 7.55
CA GLU A 141 -6.09 -9.29 7.83
C GLU A 141 -5.58 -7.88 8.11
N PHE A 142 -4.27 -7.74 8.36
CA PHE A 142 -3.63 -6.48 8.70
C PHE A 142 -2.17 -6.45 8.21
N ARG A 143 -1.56 -5.26 8.18
CA ARG A 143 -0.11 -5.08 8.05
C ARG A 143 0.42 -4.27 9.21
N LEU A 144 1.72 -4.41 9.46
CA LEU A 144 2.44 -3.53 10.36
C LEU A 144 3.21 -2.48 9.55
N LEU A 145 3.42 -1.32 10.15
CA LEU A 145 4.53 -0.42 9.84
C LEU A 145 5.42 -0.40 11.08
N LEU A 146 6.65 -0.89 10.92
CA LEU A 146 7.63 -0.97 11.99
C LEU A 146 8.68 0.11 11.75
N ALA A 147 8.81 1.04 12.69
CA ALA A 147 9.84 2.07 12.64
C ALA A 147 10.99 1.69 13.57
N LEU A 148 12.15 1.49 12.99
CA LEU A 148 13.39 1.21 13.69
C LEU A 148 14.24 2.48 13.75
N ASP A 149 14.91 2.70 14.88
CA ASP A 149 15.87 3.79 15.02
C ASP A 149 17.18 3.52 14.26
N SER A 150 18.15 4.44 14.35
CA SER A 150 19.46 4.30 13.71
C SER A 150 20.31 3.14 14.24
N LYS A 151 19.90 2.50 15.35
CA LYS A 151 20.50 1.29 15.91
C LYS A 151 19.75 0.02 15.51
N GLU A 152 18.78 0.12 14.59
CA GLU A 152 17.90 -0.97 14.16
C GLU A 152 17.05 -1.56 15.31
N GLN A 153 16.64 -0.71 16.27
CA GLN A 153 15.76 -1.09 17.39
C GLN A 153 14.36 -0.53 17.19
N LEU A 154 13.33 -1.32 17.50
CA LEU A 154 11.93 -0.92 17.37
C LEU A 154 11.62 0.33 18.20
N ARG A 155 11.24 1.41 17.54
CA ARG A 155 10.92 2.69 18.18
C ARG A 155 9.42 2.88 18.35
N TRP A 156 8.64 2.58 17.32
CA TRP A 156 7.18 2.62 17.30
C TRP A 156 6.64 1.70 16.22
N LEU A 157 5.34 1.39 16.28
CA LEU A 157 4.66 0.65 15.23
C LEU A 157 3.26 1.19 14.94
N THR A 158 2.76 0.89 13.76
CA THR A 158 1.36 1.06 13.40
C THR A 158 0.79 -0.26 12.89
N LEU A 159 -0.41 -0.60 13.33
CA LEU A 159 -1.22 -1.65 12.73
C LEU A 159 -2.24 -1.02 11.78
N PHE A 160 -2.30 -1.52 10.56
CA PHE A 160 -3.30 -1.12 9.57
C PHE A 160 -4.19 -2.31 9.23
N LYS A 161 -5.51 -2.10 9.24
CA LYS A 161 -6.43 -3.06 8.60
C LYS A 161 -6.07 -3.14 7.12
N LEU A 162 -5.94 -4.34 6.57
CA LEU A 162 -5.78 -4.47 5.13
C LEU A 162 -7.07 -4.07 4.42
N ASP A 163 -6.92 -3.20 3.43
CA ASP A 163 -7.98 -2.89 2.50
C ASP A 163 -8.21 -4.07 1.51
N LEU A 164 -9.35 -4.05 0.81
CA LEU A 164 -9.75 -5.11 -0.12
C LEU A 164 -8.76 -5.24 -1.29
N TYR A 165 -8.13 -4.14 -1.69
CA TYR A 165 -7.20 -4.11 -2.81
C TYR A 165 -5.82 -4.66 -2.42
N GLU A 166 -5.30 -4.37 -1.24
CA GLU A 166 -4.15 -5.01 -0.59
C GLU A 166 -4.35 -6.53 -0.47
N LYS A 167 -5.53 -6.96 0.02
CA LYS A 167 -5.87 -8.38 0.10
C LYS A 167 -5.86 -9.05 -1.27
N GLU A 168 -6.45 -8.41 -2.27
CA GLU A 168 -6.49 -8.94 -3.62
C GLU A 168 -5.09 -9.05 -4.24
N ARG A 169 -4.21 -8.07 -4.00
CA ARG A 169 -2.80 -8.15 -4.42
C ARG A 169 -2.06 -9.32 -3.78
N ILE A 170 -2.24 -9.54 -2.48
CA ILE A 170 -1.62 -10.68 -1.77
C ILE A 170 -2.13 -12.00 -2.37
N ARG A 171 -3.45 -12.12 -2.56
CA ARG A 171 -4.08 -13.29 -3.17
C ARG A 171 -3.54 -13.55 -4.58
N LEU A 172 -3.47 -12.51 -5.41
CA LEU A 172 -2.93 -12.57 -6.76
C LEU A 172 -1.50 -13.09 -6.76
N LYS A 173 -0.62 -12.53 -5.92
CA LYS A 173 0.79 -12.96 -5.80
C LYS A 173 0.93 -14.43 -5.43
N ALA A 174 0.10 -14.91 -4.51
CA ALA A 174 0.07 -16.33 -4.14
C ALA A 174 -0.38 -17.24 -5.29
N LEU A 175 -1.22 -16.73 -6.19
CA LEU A 175 -1.81 -17.48 -7.31
C LEU A 175 -1.05 -17.35 -8.64
N LEU A 176 -0.01 -16.50 -8.73
CA LEU A 176 0.72 -16.26 -10.00
C LEU A 176 1.14 -17.55 -10.70
N LYS A 177 1.70 -18.52 -9.98
CA LYS A 177 2.13 -19.80 -10.58
C LYS A 177 0.96 -20.58 -11.22
N SER A 178 -0.23 -20.51 -10.62
CA SER A 178 -1.42 -21.16 -11.16
C SER A 178 -1.96 -20.48 -12.43
N GLN A 179 -1.63 -19.19 -12.62
CA GLN A 179 -1.99 -18.41 -13.79
C GLN A 179 -1.08 -18.64 -15.01
N ASN A 180 0.00 -19.42 -14.90
CA ASN A 180 0.85 -19.78 -16.04
C ASN A 180 0.04 -20.37 -17.22
N LYS A 181 -1.07 -21.05 -16.91
CA LYS A 181 -1.99 -21.62 -17.90
C LYS A 181 -2.75 -20.56 -18.72
N ASN A 182 -2.94 -19.36 -18.16
CA ASN A 182 -3.68 -18.27 -18.79
C ASN A 182 -2.76 -17.44 -19.72
N ILE A 183 -1.45 -17.51 -19.50
CA ILE A 183 -0.47 -16.81 -20.35
C ILE A 183 -0.42 -17.46 -21.74
N ASP A 184 -0.70 -16.67 -22.76
CA ASP A 184 -0.88 -17.14 -24.14
C ASP A 184 0.21 -16.61 -25.09
N PRO A 185 1.17 -17.45 -25.51
CA PRO A 185 2.18 -17.11 -26.51
C PRO A 185 1.64 -16.61 -27.85
N ASN A 186 0.42 -16.99 -28.25
CA ASN A 186 -0.15 -16.52 -29.51
C ASN A 186 -0.46 -15.01 -29.50
N ARG A 187 -0.45 -14.38 -28.32
CA ARG A 187 -0.68 -12.94 -28.17
C ARG A 187 0.58 -12.10 -28.30
N ILE A 188 1.76 -12.68 -28.50
CA ILE A 188 3.02 -11.92 -28.61
C ILE A 188 2.94 -10.85 -29.70
N SER A 189 2.39 -11.16 -30.87
CA SER A 189 2.24 -10.17 -31.95
C SER A 189 1.31 -9.01 -31.56
N GLU A 190 0.25 -9.28 -30.79
CA GLU A 190 -0.64 -8.23 -30.25
C GLU A 190 0.11 -7.35 -29.23
N ILE A 191 0.87 -7.97 -28.33
CA ILE A 191 1.68 -7.28 -27.31
C ILE A 191 2.74 -6.38 -27.96
N GLN A 192 3.42 -6.86 -29.01
CA GLN A 192 4.39 -6.06 -29.77
C GLN A 192 3.72 -4.91 -30.52
N ALA A 193 2.57 -5.16 -31.15
CA ALA A 193 1.82 -4.11 -31.84
C ALA A 193 1.36 -3.00 -30.89
N PHE A 194 1.08 -3.32 -29.62
CA PHE A 194 0.64 -2.36 -28.62
C PHE A 194 1.68 -1.28 -28.26
N LEU A 195 2.93 -1.43 -28.72
CA LEU A 195 3.93 -0.35 -28.66
C LEU A 195 3.49 0.90 -29.43
N SER A 196 2.61 0.80 -30.43
CA SER A 196 2.06 1.98 -31.10
C SER A 196 1.20 2.85 -30.20
N GLU A 197 0.70 2.30 -29.10
CA GLU A 197 -0.21 2.96 -28.17
C GLU A 197 0.51 3.59 -26.97
N ILE A 198 1.84 3.57 -26.92
CA ILE A 198 2.59 4.22 -25.84
C ILE A 198 2.29 5.73 -25.80
N PRO A 199 2.24 6.36 -24.62
CA PRO A 199 1.86 7.77 -24.50
C PRO A 199 2.88 8.75 -25.08
N ILE A 200 4.05 8.25 -25.49
CA ILE A 200 5.18 9.03 -26.03
C ILE A 200 4.79 9.92 -27.21
N THR A 201 3.91 9.46 -28.11
CA THR A 201 3.47 10.28 -29.24
C THR A 201 2.76 11.54 -28.78
N GLN A 202 1.92 11.45 -27.76
CA GLN A 202 1.20 12.59 -27.18
C GLN A 202 2.18 13.52 -26.44
N TRP A 203 3.15 12.96 -25.72
CA TRP A 203 4.16 13.75 -25.02
C TRP A 203 5.05 14.55 -25.98
N ARG A 204 5.48 13.93 -27.09
CA ARG A 204 6.22 14.63 -28.15
C ARG A 204 5.39 15.74 -28.80
N GLN A 205 4.08 15.52 -28.96
CA GLN A 205 3.18 16.54 -29.45
C GLN A 205 3.08 17.72 -28.47
N ARG A 206 2.84 17.46 -27.17
CA ARG A 206 2.81 18.50 -26.12
C ARG A 206 4.13 19.29 -26.09
N MET A 207 5.27 18.61 -26.16
CA MET A 207 6.58 19.24 -26.27
C MET A 207 6.69 20.17 -27.49
N ALA A 208 6.21 19.75 -28.66
CA ALA A 208 6.20 20.57 -29.87
C ALA A 208 5.23 21.77 -29.78
N GLU A 209 4.19 21.66 -28.98
CA GLU A 209 3.22 22.72 -28.68
C GLU A 209 3.74 23.71 -27.61
N GLY A 210 4.92 23.46 -27.03
CA GLY A 210 5.62 24.37 -26.13
C GLY A 210 5.57 23.97 -24.65
N ASP A 211 5.15 22.75 -24.33
CA ASP A 211 5.26 22.18 -22.98
C ASP A 211 6.73 21.95 -22.62
N ASP A 212 7.23 22.69 -21.62
CA ASP A 212 8.63 22.70 -21.19
C ASP A 212 8.94 21.61 -20.14
N MET A 213 7.94 20.85 -19.70
CA MET A 213 8.12 19.67 -18.86
C MET A 213 8.89 18.55 -19.58
N PHE A 214 8.78 18.51 -20.90
CA PHE A 214 9.39 17.49 -21.74
C PHE A 214 10.68 17.95 -22.41
N SER A 215 11.60 17.01 -22.57
CA SER A 215 12.76 17.14 -23.43
C SER A 215 12.90 15.86 -24.26
N GLU A 216 13.56 15.93 -25.42
CA GLU A 216 13.77 14.71 -26.22
C GLU A 216 14.58 13.66 -25.44
N GLU A 217 15.51 14.09 -24.58
CA GLU A 217 16.28 13.19 -23.71
C GLU A 217 15.36 12.46 -22.71
N SER A 218 14.47 13.19 -22.03
CA SER A 218 13.58 12.63 -21.02
C SER A 218 12.51 11.72 -21.65
N ILE A 219 11.93 12.13 -22.78
CA ILE A 219 11.01 11.31 -23.57
C ILE A 219 11.68 10.01 -24.06
N THR A 220 12.88 10.11 -24.65
CA THR A 220 13.62 8.95 -25.15
C THR A 220 13.96 7.95 -24.04
N ALA A 221 14.27 8.45 -22.83
CA ALA A 221 14.53 7.60 -21.69
C ALA A 221 13.29 6.76 -21.31
N VAL A 222 12.10 7.36 -21.28
CA VAL A 222 10.85 6.64 -21.01
C VAL A 222 10.51 5.68 -22.14
N GLU A 223 10.57 6.12 -23.40
CA GLU A 223 10.29 5.30 -24.58
C GLU A 223 11.16 4.04 -24.63
N THR A 224 12.46 4.19 -24.31
CA THR A 224 13.40 3.07 -24.23
C THR A 224 12.98 2.09 -23.14
N ALA A 225 12.67 2.58 -21.93
CA ALA A 225 12.24 1.73 -20.82
C ALA A 225 10.95 0.95 -21.13
N LEU A 226 9.97 1.59 -21.78
CA LEU A 226 8.72 0.95 -22.20
C LEU A 226 8.96 -0.11 -23.29
N THR A 227 9.86 0.16 -24.24
CA THR A 227 10.20 -0.77 -25.32
C THR A 227 10.94 -2.01 -24.79
N GLU A 228 11.92 -1.82 -23.92
CA GLU A 228 12.64 -2.92 -23.25
C GLU A 228 11.71 -3.76 -22.36
N TYR A 229 10.74 -3.11 -21.72
CA TYR A 229 9.71 -3.79 -20.96
C TYR A 229 8.86 -4.71 -21.84
N VAL A 230 8.39 -4.25 -23.01
CA VAL A 230 7.61 -5.08 -23.94
C VAL A 230 8.43 -6.29 -24.41
N GLN A 231 9.72 -6.11 -24.69
CA GLN A 231 10.61 -7.22 -25.05
C GLN A 231 10.72 -8.24 -23.90
N THR A 232 10.95 -7.78 -22.67
CA THR A 232 10.98 -8.63 -21.48
C THR A 232 9.65 -9.38 -21.28
N LEU A 233 8.54 -8.70 -21.54
CA LEU A 233 7.20 -9.25 -21.43
C LEU A 233 6.98 -10.37 -22.46
N CYS A 234 7.37 -10.15 -23.72
CA CYS A 234 7.29 -11.17 -24.79
C CYS A 234 8.08 -12.44 -24.43
N GLU A 235 9.28 -12.30 -23.87
CA GLU A 235 10.08 -13.44 -23.41
C GLU A 235 9.42 -14.20 -22.25
N ALA A 236 8.79 -13.48 -21.32
CA ALA A 236 8.06 -14.07 -20.21
C ALA A 236 6.80 -14.82 -20.68
N ILE A 237 6.09 -14.25 -21.65
CA ILE A 237 4.92 -14.84 -22.30
C ILE A 237 5.30 -16.11 -23.04
N GLN A 238 6.39 -16.09 -23.82
CA GLN A 238 6.90 -17.26 -24.54
C GLN A 238 7.19 -18.44 -23.59
N LYS A 239 7.66 -18.13 -22.37
CA LYS A 239 7.94 -19.11 -21.30
C LYS A 239 6.72 -19.45 -20.46
N LYS A 240 5.54 -18.90 -20.76
CA LYS A 240 4.30 -19.01 -19.98
C LYS A 240 4.51 -18.75 -18.48
N ASN A 241 5.28 -17.71 -18.16
CA ASN A 241 5.69 -17.42 -16.79
C ASN A 241 4.97 -16.19 -16.24
N ALA A 242 3.81 -16.41 -15.63
CA ALA A 242 2.97 -15.37 -15.04
C ALA A 242 3.71 -14.62 -13.89
N THR A 243 4.55 -15.31 -13.13
CA THR A 243 5.38 -14.66 -12.09
C THR A 243 6.34 -13.64 -12.69
N THR A 244 7.01 -13.97 -13.81
CA THR A 244 7.90 -13.03 -14.49
C THR A 244 7.11 -11.92 -15.18
N VAL A 245 5.97 -12.22 -15.79
CA VAL A 245 5.04 -11.23 -16.35
C VAL A 245 4.68 -10.19 -15.27
N TYR A 246 4.18 -10.62 -14.11
CA TYR A 246 3.85 -9.71 -13.01
C TYR A 246 5.07 -8.93 -12.49
N ASN A 247 6.16 -9.62 -12.15
CA ASN A 247 7.33 -8.99 -11.53
C ASN A 247 8.10 -8.04 -12.48
N SER A 248 7.95 -8.21 -13.80
CA SER A 248 8.54 -7.30 -14.79
C SER A 248 7.96 -5.90 -14.70
N MET A 249 6.66 -5.76 -14.31
CA MET A 249 6.02 -4.47 -14.09
C MET A 249 6.73 -3.66 -13.00
N GLY A 250 6.97 -4.28 -11.83
CA GLY A 250 7.64 -3.59 -10.73
C GLY A 250 9.07 -3.17 -11.04
N LYS A 251 9.76 -3.84 -11.98
CA LYS A 251 11.07 -3.39 -12.47
C LYS A 251 10.92 -2.15 -13.34
N LEU A 252 9.95 -2.14 -14.26
CA LEU A 252 9.69 -0.99 -15.11
C LEU A 252 9.30 0.24 -14.28
N VAL A 253 8.33 0.12 -13.36
CA VAL A 253 7.88 1.28 -12.55
C VAL A 253 9.04 1.88 -11.75
N LYS A 254 9.92 1.06 -11.18
CA LYS A 254 11.14 1.57 -10.50
C LYS A 254 12.13 2.25 -11.44
N THR A 255 12.22 1.81 -12.69
CA THR A 255 13.00 2.52 -13.71
C THR A 255 12.35 3.86 -14.03
N LEU A 256 11.02 3.91 -14.16
CA LEU A 256 10.26 5.15 -14.37
C LEU A 256 10.42 6.11 -13.19
N ASN A 257 10.38 5.65 -11.94
CA ASN A 257 10.64 6.49 -10.76
C ASN A 257 12.00 7.19 -10.89
N LYS A 258 13.06 6.45 -11.23
CA LYS A 258 14.41 7.03 -11.39
C LYS A 258 14.51 8.03 -12.54
N ILE A 259 13.78 7.78 -13.63
CA ILE A 259 13.71 8.72 -14.75
C ILE A 259 12.98 9.99 -14.27
N ASN A 260 11.87 9.85 -13.55
CA ASN A 260 11.15 11.00 -13.00
C ASN A 260 11.97 11.79 -11.98
N ASP A 261 12.71 11.12 -11.09
CA ASP A 261 13.60 11.79 -10.14
C ASP A 261 14.66 12.65 -10.84
N LYS A 262 15.08 12.23 -12.05
CA LYS A 262 16.07 12.95 -12.85
C LYS A 262 15.46 14.12 -13.62
N TYR A 263 14.27 13.95 -14.21
CA TYR A 263 13.73 14.89 -15.20
C TYR A 263 12.42 15.59 -14.79
N GLY A 264 11.69 15.07 -13.80
CA GLY A 264 10.43 15.64 -13.31
C GLY A 264 9.28 15.62 -14.33
N LEU A 265 9.27 14.67 -15.26
CA LEU A 265 8.34 14.65 -16.40
C LEU A 265 7.01 13.91 -16.16
N ILE A 266 6.85 13.21 -15.03
CA ILE A 266 5.65 12.43 -14.72
C ILE A 266 4.91 13.13 -13.59
N GLU A 267 3.84 13.84 -13.96
CA GLU A 267 2.87 14.40 -13.03
C GLU A 267 1.55 13.61 -13.09
N THR A 268 0.42 14.29 -12.89
CA THR A 268 -0.89 13.62 -12.80
C THR A 268 -1.36 13.06 -14.14
N MET A 269 -1.19 13.81 -15.23
CA MET A 269 -1.68 13.40 -16.55
C MET A 269 -0.85 12.26 -17.11
N GLU A 270 0.48 12.38 -17.07
CA GLU A 270 1.42 11.36 -17.55
C GLU A 270 1.30 10.09 -16.72
N ARG A 271 1.01 10.22 -15.42
CA ARG A 271 0.69 9.09 -14.57
C ARG A 271 -0.51 8.32 -15.10
N GLU A 272 -1.63 8.99 -15.33
CA GLU A 272 -2.86 8.34 -15.79
C GLU A 272 -2.61 7.64 -17.13
N GLU A 273 -1.99 8.34 -18.09
CA GLU A 273 -1.63 7.79 -19.41
C GLU A 273 -0.73 6.54 -19.32
N LEU A 274 0.33 6.58 -18.50
CA LEU A 274 1.21 5.44 -18.28
C LEU A 274 0.46 4.28 -17.62
N CYS A 275 -0.34 4.56 -16.60
CA CYS A 275 -0.99 3.52 -15.81
C CYS A 275 -2.08 2.82 -16.60
N ASP A 276 -2.82 3.55 -17.41
CA ASP A 276 -3.81 2.99 -18.33
C ASP A 276 -3.16 2.09 -19.37
N TRP A 277 -2.06 2.55 -19.99
CA TRP A 277 -1.33 1.74 -20.97
C TRP A 277 -0.75 0.46 -20.33
N LEU A 278 -0.11 0.58 -19.17
CA LEU A 278 0.52 -0.54 -18.46
C LEU A 278 -0.50 -1.58 -17.98
N ASN A 279 -1.61 -1.14 -17.40
CA ASN A 279 -2.67 -2.04 -16.93
C ASN A 279 -3.42 -2.72 -18.08
N THR A 280 -3.55 -2.04 -19.23
CA THR A 280 -4.11 -2.63 -20.44
C THR A 280 -3.16 -3.69 -21.01
N LEU A 281 -1.88 -3.35 -21.16
CA LEU A 281 -0.86 -4.23 -21.72
C LEU A 281 -0.70 -5.52 -20.90
N ILE A 282 -0.63 -5.43 -19.57
CA ILE A 282 -0.46 -6.64 -18.74
C ILE A 282 -1.66 -7.59 -18.86
N ARG A 283 -2.88 -7.07 -18.98
CA ARG A 283 -4.10 -7.88 -19.13
C ARG A 283 -4.13 -8.59 -20.49
N LYS A 284 -3.58 -7.97 -21.54
CA LYS A 284 -3.44 -8.61 -22.85
C LYS A 284 -2.61 -9.88 -22.79
N THR A 285 -1.67 -10.02 -21.85
CA THR A 285 -0.87 -11.25 -21.68
C THR A 285 -1.69 -12.49 -21.29
N GLY A 286 -2.93 -12.29 -20.84
CA GLY A 286 -3.77 -13.34 -20.25
C GLY A 286 -3.64 -13.44 -18.73
N LEU A 287 -2.83 -12.58 -18.09
CA LEU A 287 -2.82 -12.47 -16.63
C LEU A 287 -4.17 -11.95 -16.14
N GLU A 288 -4.85 -12.75 -15.35
CA GLU A 288 -6.15 -12.43 -14.76
C GLU A 288 -5.94 -11.58 -13.52
N LEU A 289 -6.50 -10.37 -13.56
CA LEU A 289 -6.47 -9.37 -12.51
C LEU A 289 -7.91 -8.97 -12.22
N ALA A 290 -8.25 -8.70 -10.97
CA ALA A 290 -9.53 -8.06 -10.67
C ALA A 290 -9.59 -6.66 -11.32
N ASP A 291 -10.79 -6.21 -11.67
CA ASP A 291 -10.98 -4.99 -12.45
C ASP A 291 -10.43 -3.75 -11.74
N ASN A 292 -10.50 -3.71 -10.41
CA ASN A 292 -9.99 -2.62 -9.59
C ASN A 292 -8.49 -2.73 -9.24
N VAL A 293 -7.77 -3.72 -9.79
CA VAL A 293 -6.36 -3.92 -9.46
C VAL A 293 -5.46 -3.18 -10.42
N ASP A 294 -4.84 -2.10 -9.92
CA ASP A 294 -3.71 -1.45 -10.56
C ASP A 294 -2.40 -2.11 -10.11
N ILE A 295 -1.66 -2.77 -11.00
CA ILE A 295 -0.41 -3.45 -10.59
C ILE A 295 0.79 -2.52 -10.47
N THR A 296 0.66 -1.27 -10.88
CA THR A 296 1.74 -0.28 -10.80
C THR A 296 1.80 0.38 -9.43
N ASP A 297 0.66 0.49 -8.75
CA ASP A 297 0.46 1.23 -7.51
C ASP A 297 1.48 0.94 -6.41
N GLU A 298 1.79 -0.34 -6.19
CA GLU A 298 2.71 -0.74 -5.12
C GLU A 298 4.16 -0.29 -5.33
N TYR A 299 4.50 0.17 -6.54
CA TYR A 299 5.85 0.53 -6.94
C TYR A 299 6.02 2.01 -7.29
N ARG A 300 4.93 2.75 -7.48
CA ARG A 300 4.98 4.16 -7.89
C ARG A 300 5.47 5.04 -6.74
N GLU A 301 6.27 6.05 -7.09
CA GLU A 301 6.74 7.09 -6.18
C GLU A 301 6.43 8.51 -6.70
N TRP A 302 5.70 8.61 -7.82
CA TRP A 302 5.31 9.83 -8.54
C TRP A 302 3.79 10.03 -8.63
#